data_AF-A0A2T4CLZ2-F1
#
_entry.id   AF-A0A2T4CLZ2-F1
#
_cell.length_a   1.000
_cell.length_b   1.000
_cell.length_c   1.000
_cell.angle_alpha   90.00
_cell.angle_beta   90.00
_cell.angle_gamma   90.00
#
_symmetry.space_group_name_H-M   'P 1'
#
loop_
_entity.id
_entity.type
_entity.pdbx_description
1 polymer ?
#
loop_
_entity_poly.entity_id
_entity_poly.type
_entity_poly.pdbx_seq_one_letter_code
_entity_poly.pdbx_strand_id
1 'polypeptide(L)'
;MQHLSLDALRAFVSVYELQSYTAAGKQLGRSQPAISLQVQRLEEQLGVALIQRSGGRILLTYAGTELLDSARQMLNLNDQLLVR
;
A
#
# COMPACT_ATOMS: atom_id res chain seq x y z
N MET A 1 -14.28 16.55 -0.89
CA MET A 1 -14.47 15.08 -0.86
C MET A 1 -13.10 14.45 -0.69
N GLN A 2 -12.87 13.69 0.38
CA GLN A 2 -11.63 12.94 0.55
C GLN A 2 -11.68 11.69 -0.34
N HIS A 3 -10.63 11.44 -1.11
CA HIS A 3 -10.48 10.24 -1.94
C HIS A 3 -9.11 9.61 -1.63
N LEU A 4 -9.04 8.28 -1.59
CA LEU A 4 -7.77 7.59 -1.41
C LEU A 4 -7.06 7.47 -2.77
N SER A 5 -5.75 7.70 -2.76
CA SER A 5 -4.91 7.49 -3.95
C SER A 5 -4.77 5.99 -4.22
N LEU A 6 -5.13 5.54 -5.43
CA LEU A 6 -4.91 4.16 -5.87
C LEU A 6 -3.41 3.81 -5.92
N ASP A 7 -2.53 4.77 -6.23
CA ASP A 7 -1.07 4.59 -6.15
C ASP A 7 -0.62 4.30 -4.72
N ALA A 8 -1.24 4.96 -3.74
CA ALA A 8 -0.92 4.77 -2.33
C ALA A 8 -1.42 3.43 -1.80
N LEU A 9 -2.64 3.04 -2.18
CA LEU A 9 -3.18 1.70 -1.90
C LEU A 9 -2.31 0.60 -2.53
N ARG A 10 -1.92 0.77 -3.81
CA ARG A 10 -1.04 -0.16 -4.52
C ARG A 10 0.31 -0.30 -3.82
N ALA A 11 0.90 0.82 -3.38
CA ALA A 11 2.15 0.82 -2.64
C ALA A 11 2.03 0.06 -1.32
N PHE A 12 0.99 0.34 -0.52
CA PHE A 12 0.72 -0.37 0.73
C PHE A 12 0.59 -1.88 0.55
N VAL A 13 -0.27 -2.32 -0.37
CA VAL A 13 -0.49 -3.74 -0.67
C VAL A 13 0.82 -4.40 -1.14
N SER A 14 1.53 -3.77 -2.08
CA SER A 14 2.78 -4.33 -2.64
C SER A 14 3.88 -4.45 -1.59
N VAL A 15 4.01 -3.48 -0.69
CA VAL A 15 4.99 -3.52 0.39
C VAL A 15 4.74 -4.70 1.32
N TYR A 16 3.47 -4.94 1.69
CA TYR A 16 3.12 -6.07 2.54
C TYR A 16 3.30 -7.42 1.83
N GLU A 17 2.83 -7.54 0.59
CA GLU A 17 2.91 -8.81 -0.16
C GLU A 17 4.35 -9.21 -0.48
N LEU A 18 5.20 -8.24 -0.83
CA LEU A 18 6.61 -8.51 -1.15
C LEU A 18 7.52 -8.47 0.07
N GLN A 19 6.99 -8.11 1.25
CA GLN A 19 7.74 -7.92 2.49
C GLN A 19 8.96 -6.98 2.31
N SER A 20 8.89 -6.04 1.36
CA SER A 20 10.01 -5.15 1.02
C SER A 20 9.57 -3.91 0.26
N TYR A 21 9.93 -2.73 0.79
CA TYR A 21 9.72 -1.46 0.11
C TYR A 21 10.55 -1.34 -1.17
N THR A 22 11.76 -1.91 -1.20
CA THR A 22 12.62 -1.89 -2.38
C THR A 22 12.05 -2.77 -3.49
N ALA A 23 11.54 -3.96 -3.14
CA ALA A 23 10.91 -4.85 -4.12
C ALA A 23 9.62 -4.23 -4.67
N ALA A 24 8.79 -3.63 -3.80
CA ALA A 24 7.59 -2.89 -4.22
C ALA A 24 7.93 -1.74 -5.17
N GLY A 25 9.01 -1.00 -4.91
CA GLY A 25 9.47 0.05 -5.82
C GLY A 25 9.82 -0.51 -7.20
N LYS A 26 10.61 -1.57 -7.25
CA LYS A 26 10.96 -2.25 -8.50
C LYS A 26 9.73 -2.73 -9.26
N GLN A 27 8.78 -3.37 -8.59
CA GLN A 27 7.55 -3.89 -9.22
C GLN A 27 6.67 -2.77 -9.76
N LEU A 28 6.58 -1.63 -9.06
CA LEU A 28 5.74 -0.51 -9.46
C LEU A 28 6.45 0.52 -10.34
N GLY A 29 7.71 0.28 -10.73
CA GLY A 29 8.51 1.23 -11.51
C GLY A 29 8.79 2.55 -10.78
N ARG A 30 8.94 2.50 -9.44
CA ARG A 30 9.19 3.68 -8.59
C ARG A 30 10.43 3.46 -7.70
N SER A 31 11.00 4.55 -7.21
CA SER A 31 12.07 4.47 -6.22
C SER A 31 11.53 4.03 -4.86
N GLN A 32 12.37 3.37 -4.04
CA GLN A 32 11.98 2.99 -2.67
C GLN A 32 11.51 4.18 -1.81
N PRO A 33 12.15 5.38 -1.84
CA PRO A 33 11.64 6.54 -1.13
C PRO A 33 10.25 6.98 -1.59
N ALA A 34 9.96 6.88 -2.89
CA ALA A 34 8.63 7.18 -3.41
C ALA A 34 7.57 6.21 -2.89
N ILE A 35 7.88 4.90 -2.79
CA ILE A 35 6.99 3.93 -2.16
C ILE A 35 6.76 4.24 -0.69
N SER A 36 7.83 4.54 0.06
CA SER A 36 7.72 4.91 1.47
C SER A 36 6.81 6.13 1.67
N LEU A 37 6.98 7.15 0.83
CA LEU A 37 6.16 8.36 0.88
C LEU A 37 4.68 8.09 0.56
N GLN A 38 4.40 7.19 -0.39
CA GLN A 38 3.02 6.81 -0.72
C GLN A 38 2.34 6.08 0.44
N VAL A 39 3.03 5.15 1.10
CA VAL A 39 2.49 4.48 2.30
C VAL A 39 2.29 5.48 3.44
N GLN A 40 3.26 6.35 3.69
CA GLN A 40 3.15 7.37 4.75
C GLN A 40 1.95 8.31 4.51
N ARG A 41 1.76 8.78 3.26
CA ARG A 41 0.61 9.62 2.92
C ARG A 41 -0.73 8.91 3.13
N LEU A 42 -0.79 7.61 2.85
CA LEU A 42 -1.99 6.82 3.12
C LEU A 42 -2.28 6.75 4.61
N GLU A 43 -1.26 6.49 5.43
CA GLU A 43 -1.37 6.47 6.89
C GLU A 43 -1.77 7.84 7.45
N GLU A 44 -1.17 8.93 6.96
CA GLU A 44 -1.52 10.31 7.32
C GLU A 44 -2.96 10.66 6.97
N GLN A 45 -3.42 10.27 5.78
CA GLN A 45 -4.78 10.53 5.34
C GLN A 45 -5.82 9.76 6.18
N LEU A 46 -5.48 8.55 6.63
CA LEU A 46 -6.34 7.72 7.48
C LEU A 46 -6.17 8.02 8.97
N GLY A 47 -5.15 8.79 9.35
CA GLY A 47 -4.82 9.11 10.74
C GLY A 47 -4.33 7.92 11.57
N VAL A 48 -3.92 6.82 10.93
CA VAL A 48 -3.51 5.56 11.58
C VAL A 48 -2.35 4.92 10.84
N ALA A 49 -1.42 4.30 11.59
CA ALA A 49 -0.40 3.45 11.00
C ALA A 49 -1.03 2.15 10.47
N LEU A 50 -0.63 1.73 9.27
CA LEU A 50 -1.08 0.52 8.60
C LEU A 50 -0.01 -0.57 8.64
N ILE A 51 1.27 -0.17 8.62
CA ILE A 51 2.41 -1.08 8.65
C ILE A 51 3.22 -0.85 9.93
N GLN A 52 3.68 -1.95 10.53
CA GLN A 52 4.64 -1.93 11.62
C GLN A 52 5.84 -2.82 11.28
N ARG A 53 7.03 -2.42 11.75
CA ARG A 53 8.26 -3.18 11.56
C ARG A 53 8.64 -3.86 12.87
N SER A 54 8.79 -5.18 12.84
CA SER A 54 9.25 -5.95 13.99
C SER A 54 10.29 -6.98 13.54
N GLY A 55 11.49 -6.92 14.12
CA GLY A 55 12.57 -7.85 13.79
C GLY A 55 12.95 -7.88 12.30
N GLY A 56 12.87 -6.75 11.60
CA GLY A 56 13.12 -6.66 10.15
C GLY A 56 11.98 -7.19 9.26
N ARG A 57 10.87 -7.65 9.82
CA ARG A 57 9.68 -8.09 9.08
C ARG A 57 8.68 -6.96 8.92
N ILE A 58 7.91 -7.02 7.83
CA ILE A 58 6.80 -6.11 7.56
C ILE A 58 5.52 -6.77 8.03
N LEU A 59 4.94 -6.24 9.10
CA LEU A 59 3.69 -6.70 9.66
C LEU A 59 2.61 -5.62 9.46
N LEU A 60 1.35 -6.04 9.40
CA LEU A 60 0.24 -5.10 9.44
C LEU A 60 -0.09 -4.74 10.88
N THR A 61 -0.58 -3.52 11.07
CA THR A 61 -1.35 -3.16 12.27
C THR A 61 -2.76 -3.75 12.16
N TYR A 62 -3.59 -3.57 13.19
CA TYR A 62 -5.02 -3.90 13.10
C TYR A 62 -5.69 -3.13 11.94
N ALA A 63 -5.47 -1.81 11.86
CA ALA A 63 -6.01 -0.98 10.78
C ALA A 63 -5.48 -1.40 9.39
N GLY A 64 -4.21 -1.78 9.29
CA GLY A 64 -3.65 -2.33 8.06
C GLY A 64 -4.32 -3.62 7.62
N THR A 65 -4.65 -4.49 8.57
CA THR A 65 -5.35 -5.75 8.29
C THR A 65 -6.75 -5.49 7.76
N GLU A 66 -7.51 -4.60 8.42
CA GLU A 66 -8.87 -4.21 7.99
C GLU A 66 -8.85 -3.54 6.60
N LEU A 67 -7.83 -2.73 6.31
CA LEU A 67 -7.72 -2.05 5.02
C LEU A 67 -7.36 -3.00 3.87
N LEU A 68 -6.56 -4.05 4.13
CA LEU A 68 -5.94 -4.88 3.09
C LEU A 68 -6.96 -5.46 2.11
N ASP A 69 -8.04 -6.04 2.63
CA ASP A 69 -9.04 -6.71 1.79
C ASP A 69 -9.80 -5.70 0.93
N SER A 70 -10.19 -4.57 1.51
CA SER A 70 -10.85 -3.48 0.77
C SER A 70 -9.93 -2.87 -0.29
N ALA A 71 -8.64 -2.68 0.03
CA ALA A 71 -7.64 -2.16 -0.89
C ALA A 71 -7.45 -3.10 -2.10
N ARG A 72 -7.34 -4.41 -1.85
CA ARG A 72 -7.23 -5.43 -2.91
C ARG A 72 -8.45 -5.43 -3.83
N GLN A 73 -9.66 -5.33 -3.27
CA GLN A 73 -10.89 -5.28 -4.07
C GLN A 73 -10.95 -4.03 -4.97
N MET A 74 -10.61 -2.86 -4.43
CA MET A 74 -10.56 -1.61 -5.20
C MET A 74 -9.52 -1.67 -6.32
N LEU A 75 -8.32 -2.18 -6.03
CA LEU A 75 -7.25 -2.34 -7.02
C LEU A 75 -7.63 -3.33 -8.11
N ASN A 76 -8.22 -4.47 -7.76
CA ASN A 76 -8.69 -5.46 -8.73
C ASN A 76 -9.75 -4.86 -9.67
N LEU A 77 -10.73 -4.13 -9.12
CA LEU A 77 -11.71 -3.44 -9.95
C LEU A 77 -11.04 -2.43 -10.89
N ASN A 78 -10.12 -1.61 -10.38
CA ASN A 78 -9.36 -0.68 -11.21
C ASN A 78 -8.61 -1.39 -12.33
N ASP A 79 -7.97 -2.51 -12.04
CA ASP A 79 -7.18 -3.26 -13.02
C ASP A 79 -8.05 -3.88 -14.10
N GLN A 80 -9.24 -4.38 -13.75
CA GLN A 80 -10.23 -4.85 -14.71
C GLN A 80 -10.70 -3.76 -15.68
N LEU A 81 -10.73 -2.49 -15.25
CA LEU A 81 -11.10 -1.37 -16.12
C LEU A 81 -10.02 -1.06 -17.17
N LEU A 82 -8.74 -1.33 -16.87
CA LEU A 82 -7.62 -1.07 -17.77
C LEU A 82 -7.40 -2.18 -18.80
N VAL A 83 -7.89 -3.39 -18.53
CA VAL A 83 -7.73 -4.58 -19.40
C VAL A 83 -8.83 -4.66 -20.47
N ARG A 84 -9.68 -3.64 -20.59
CA ARG A 84 -10.76 -3.56 -21.56
C ARG A 84 -10.34 -2.82 -22.82
#